data_AF-A0A2P6P6A1-F1
#
_entry.id   AF-A0A2P6P6A1-F1
#
_cell.length_a   1.000
_cell.length_b   1.000
_cell.length_c   1.000
_cell.angle_alpha   90.00
_cell.angle_beta   90.00
_cell.angle_gamma   90.00
#
_symmetry.space_group_name_H-M   'P 1'
#
loop_
_entity.id
_entity.type
_entity.pdbx_description
1 polymer ?
#
loop_
_entity_poly.entity_id
_entity_poly.type
_entity_poly.pdbx_seq_one_letter_code
_entity_poly.pdbx_strand_id
1 'polypeptide(L)'
;MGEILETYVFQDRTSEGYESLLRIGKRYKSAAGIMVNSFADLELGALKAFKEQGPGLGLPPVYPIGPVIKTGSTDVFSGNDCLS
;
A
#
# COMPACT_ATOMS: atom_id res chain seq x y z
N MET A 1 1.57 19.62 6.62
CA MET A 1 2.53 19.34 7.71
C MET A 1 2.10 18.06 8.42
N GLY A 2 2.11 16.92 7.72
CA GLY A 2 1.57 15.65 8.22
C GLY A 2 2.23 14.42 7.60
N GLU A 3 2.84 14.57 6.42
CA GLU A 3 3.48 13.47 5.70
C GLU A 3 4.96 13.23 6.07
N ILE A 4 5.63 14.22 6.67
CA ILE A 4 7.07 14.16 6.96
C ILE A 4 7.37 13.31 8.22
N LEU A 5 6.44 13.22 9.17
CA LEU A 5 6.65 12.47 10.41
C LEU A 5 6.46 10.95 10.23
N GLU A 6 5.48 10.51 9.43
CA GLU A 6 5.23 9.06 9.24
C GLU A 6 6.42 8.36 8.58
N THR A 7 7.06 9.00 7.60
CA THR A 7 8.23 8.42 6.92
C THR A 7 9.42 8.26 7.87
N TYR A 8 9.56 9.15 8.86
CA TYR A 8 10.66 9.10 9.84
C TYR A 8 10.56 7.86 10.75
N VAL A 9 9.34 7.45 11.12
CA VAL A 9 9.13 6.30 12.00
C VAL A 9 9.67 5.00 11.38
N PHE A 10 9.65 4.86 10.06
CA PHE A 10 10.14 3.66 9.38
C PHE A 10 11.61 3.73 8.95
N GLN A 11 12.28 4.88 9.06
CA GLN A 11 13.69 5.02 8.67
C GLN A 11 14.64 4.55 9.78
N ASP A 12 14.26 4.74 11.04
CA ASP A 12 15.00 4.20 12.16
C ASP A 12 14.76 2.69 12.28
N ARG A 13 15.81 1.91 11.97
CA ARG A 13 15.79 0.44 12.00
C ARG A 13 15.62 -0.15 13.40
N THR A 14 15.77 0.68 14.44
CA THR A 14 15.57 0.29 15.84
C THR A 14 14.19 0.67 16.36
N SER A 15 13.37 1.35 15.54
CA SER A 15 12.04 1.78 15.95
C SER A 15 11.03 0.63 15.94
N GLU A 16 10.02 0.75 16.79
CA GLU A 16 8.87 -0.16 16.81
C GLU A 16 8.09 -0.12 15.49
N GLY A 17 8.05 1.03 14.81
CA GLY A 17 7.38 1.15 13.52
C GLY A 17 8.06 0.36 12.42
N TYR A 18 9.40 0.39 12.36
CA TYR A 18 10.17 -0.44 11.43
C TYR A 18 9.97 -1.94 11.71
N GLU A 19 10.00 -2.36 12.98
CA GLU A 19 9.71 -3.74 13.36
C GLU A 19 8.29 -4.17 12.98
N SER A 20 7.31 -3.29 13.18
CA SER A 20 5.92 -3.53 12.78
C SER A 20 5.77 -3.66 11.27
N LEU A 21 6.46 -2.81 10.49
CA LEU A 21 6.48 -2.88 9.02
C LEU A 21 7.08 -4.20 8.54
N LEU A 22 8.20 -4.65 9.10
CA LEU A 22 8.80 -5.94 8.77
C LEU A 22 7.87 -7.11 9.09
N ARG A 23 7.18 -7.06 10.24
CA ARG A 23 6.21 -8.09 10.63
C ARG A 23 5.05 -8.18 9.64
N ILE A 24 4.53 -7.04 9.16
CA ILE A 24 3.47 -6.99 8.15
C ILE A 24 4.00 -7.52 6.81
N GLY A 25 5.15 -7.05 6.35
CA GLY A 25 5.74 -7.46 5.07
C GLY A 25 6.00 -8.97 4.99
N LYS A 26 6.45 -9.61 6.09
CA LYS A 26 6.61 -11.07 6.17
C LYS A 26 5.30 -11.83 5.95
N ARG A 27 4.15 -11.25 6.29
CA ARG A 27 2.83 -11.88 6.14
C ARG A 27 2.25 -11.77 4.73
N TYR A 28 2.81 -10.94 3.85
CA TYR A 28 2.31 -10.82 2.47
C TYR A 28 2.35 -12.14 1.70
N LYS A 29 3.32 -13.02 2.01
CA LYS A 29 3.41 -14.36 1.41
C LYS A 29 2.22 -15.27 1.71
N SER A 30 1.44 -14.95 2.75
CA SER A 30 0.27 -15.73 3.15
C SER A 30 -1.02 -15.28 2.48
N ALA A 31 -1.00 -14.20 1.70
CA ALA A 31 -2.19 -13.72 0.99
C ALA A 31 -2.51 -14.61 -0.22
N ALA A 32 -3.79 -14.71 -0.59
CA ALA A 32 -4.20 -15.37 -1.85
C ALA A 32 -3.82 -14.54 -3.09
N GLY A 33 -3.64 -13.24 -2.91
CA GLY A 33 -3.33 -12.26 -3.96
C GLY A 33 -3.21 -10.87 -3.36
N ILE A 34 -2.53 -9.96 -4.07
CA ILE A 34 -2.38 -8.56 -3.66
C ILE A 34 -2.99 -7.68 -4.75
N MET A 35 -4.02 -6.91 -4.40
CA MET A 35 -4.58 -5.89 -5.29
C MET A 35 -3.82 -4.58 -5.09
N VAL A 36 -3.34 -3.99 -6.19
CA VAL A 36 -2.63 -2.71 -6.18
C VAL A 36 -3.43 -1.71 -7.00
N ASN A 37 -3.72 -0.55 -6.42
CA ASN A 37 -4.33 0.56 -7.15
C ASN A 37 -3.30 1.23 -8.08
N SER A 38 -2.92 0.54 -9.14
CA SER A 38 -2.01 0.96 -10.20
C SER A 38 -2.39 0.25 -11.50
N PHE A 39 -1.72 0.57 -12.60
CA PHE A 39 -1.95 -0.01 -13.93
C PHE A 39 -0.62 -0.22 -14.67
N ALA A 40 -0.64 -1.08 -15.71
CA ALA A 40 0.57 -1.55 -16.39
C ALA A 40 1.43 -0.42 -16.96
N ASP A 41 0.80 0.59 -17.57
CA ASP A 41 1.54 1.70 -18.19
C ASP A 41 2.26 2.59 -17.15
N LEU A 42 1.80 2.59 -15.90
CA LEU A 42 2.44 3.35 -14.82
C LEU A 42 3.62 2.59 -14.19
N GLU A 43 3.47 1.29 -13.95
CA GLU A 43 4.40 0.48 -13.15
C GLU A 43 4.85 -0.81 -13.89
N LEU A 44 5.13 -0.71 -15.19
CA LEU A 44 5.41 -1.88 -16.04
C LEU A 44 6.57 -2.73 -15.49
N GLY A 45 7.66 -2.08 -15.08
CA GLY A 45 8.85 -2.77 -14.58
C GLY A 45 8.57 -3.56 -13.30
N ALA A 46 7.90 -2.93 -12.33
CA ALA A 46 7.54 -3.57 -11.07
C ALA A 46 6.57 -4.74 -11.29
N LEU A 47 5.49 -4.52 -12.04
CA LEU A 47 4.49 -5.56 -12.31
C LEU A 47 5.09 -6.75 -13.09
N LYS A 48 5.99 -6.48 -14.05
CA LYS A 48 6.71 -7.53 -14.77
C LYS A 48 7.61 -8.33 -13.83
N ALA A 49 8.38 -7.68 -12.97
CA ALA A 49 9.24 -8.36 -12.00
C ALA A 49 8.42 -9.24 -11.04
N PHE A 50 7.28 -8.76 -10.53
CA PHE A 50 6.39 -9.56 -9.69
C PHE A 50 5.81 -10.76 -10.45
N LYS A 51 5.43 -10.59 -11.72
CA LYS A 51 4.91 -11.68 -12.55
C LYS A 51 5.96 -12.76 -12.84
N GLU A 52 7.18 -12.35 -13.16
CA GLU A 52 8.25 -13.26 -13.61
C GLU A 52 9.02 -13.88 -12.45
N GLN A 53 9.33 -13.11 -11.41
CA GLN A 53 10.20 -13.53 -10.30
C GLN A 53 9.40 -13.87 -9.04
N GLY A 54 8.22 -13.27 -8.86
CA GLY A 54 7.41 -13.43 -7.67
C GLY A 54 7.08 -14.88 -7.31
N PRO A 55 6.64 -15.74 -8.27
CA PRO A 55 6.38 -17.15 -7.99
C PRO A 55 7.62 -17.88 -7.44
N GLY A 56 8.81 -17.61 -7.98
CA GLY A 56 10.06 -18.20 -7.49
C GLY A 56 10.46 -17.75 -6.08
N LEU A 57 9.96 -16.60 -5.64
CA LEU A 57 10.16 -16.04 -4.30
C LEU A 57 9.05 -16.42 -3.31
N GLY A 58 8.05 -17.18 -3.76
CA GLY A 58 6.84 -17.50 -2.99
C GLY A 58 5.98 -16.27 -2.69
N LEU A 59 6.00 -15.27 -3.57
CA LEU A 59 5.11 -14.11 -3.49
C LEU A 59 3.75 -14.45 -4.11
N PRO A 60 2.65 -13.93 -3.56
CA PRO A 60 1.33 -14.11 -4.15
C PRO A 60 1.20 -13.37 -5.48
N PRO A 61 0.23 -13.72 -6.34
CA PRO A 61 -0.06 -12.97 -7.56
C PRO A 61 -0.47 -11.53 -7.24
N VAL A 62 0.04 -10.58 -8.05
CA VAL A 62 -0.26 -9.15 -7.94
C VAL A 62 -1.23 -8.73 -9.04
N TYR A 63 -2.30 -8.04 -8.67
CA TYR A 63 -3.36 -7.58 -9.56
C TYR A 63 -3.42 -6.05 -9.60
N PRO A 64 -2.96 -5.41 -10.68
CA PRO A 64 -3.19 -3.98 -10.88
C PRO A 64 -4.67 -3.74 -11.20
N ILE A 65 -5.39 -3.06 -10.31
CA ILE A 65 -6.83 -2.78 -10.42
C ILE A 65 -7.15 -1.28 -10.60
N GLY A 66 -6.12 -0.46 -10.79
CA GLY A 66 -6.24 0.99 -10.81
C GLY A 66 -6.52 1.59 -12.19
N PRO A 67 -6.88 2.89 -12.21
CA PRO A 67 -7.06 3.76 -11.05
C PRO A 67 -8.45 3.59 -10.40
N VAL A 68 -8.48 3.21 -9.13
CA VAL A 68 -9.66 3.28 -8.27
C VAL A 68 -9.65 4.64 -7.59
N ILE A 69 -10.54 5.53 -8.02
CA ILE A 69 -10.67 6.90 -7.53
C ILE A 69 -12.07 7.14 -6.97
N LYS A 70 -12.19 8.10 -6.05
CA LYS A 70 -13.50 8.58 -5.62
C LYS A 70 -14.11 9.45 -6.72
N THR A 71 -15.24 9.05 -7.29
CA THR A 71 -16.00 9.87 -8.22
C THR A 71 -17.03 10.71 -7.45
N GLY A 72 -16.56 11.77 -6.79
CA GLY A 72 -17.37 12.85 -6.22
C GLY A 72 -18.16 12.56 -4.93
N SER A 73 -17.76 13.19 -3.83
CA SER A 73 -18.70 13.91 -2.98
C SER A 73 -18.24 15.37 -2.95
N THR A 74 -19.08 16.29 -3.40
CA THR A 74 -19.01 17.65 -2.85
C THR A 74 -19.30 17.48 -1.37
N ASP A 75 -18.25 17.41 -0.56
CA ASP A 75 -18.40 17.53 0.88
C ASP A 75 -18.76 18.99 1.13
N VAL A 76 -20.05 19.29 0.99
CA VAL A 76 -20.63 20.41 1.71
C VAL A 76 -20.50 19.99 3.16
N PHE A 77 -19.35 20.29 3.77
CA PHE A 77 -19.13 20.18 5.21
C PHE A 77 -20.13 21.13 5.88
N SER A 78 -21.36 20.66 6.02
CA SER A 78 -22.38 21.27 6.85
C SER A 78 -22.23 20.66 8.23
N GLY A 79 -21.59 21.42 9.12
CA GLY A 79 -21.80 21.33 10.54
C GLY A 79 -20.90 20.33 11.26
N ASN A 80 -20.23 20.86 12.28
CA ASN A 80 -19.38 20.13 13.21
C ASN A 80 -20.14 18.98 13.91
N ASP A 81 -19.84 17.75 13.55
CA ASP A 81 -20.11 16.60 14.43
C ASP A 81 -18.76 15.97 14.81
N CYS A 82 -18.05 16.62 15.73
CA CYS A 82 -16.95 15.98 16.42
C CYS A 82 -17.52 14.80 17.24
N LEU A 83 -16.98 13.60 17.04
CA LEU A 83 -17.27 12.43 17.86
C LEU A 83 -16.85 12.72 19.30
N SER A 84 -17.80 12.59 20.22
CA SER A 84 -17.61 12.64 21.66
C SER A 84 -16.73 11.51 22.17
#